data_AF-A0A395V438-F1
#
_entry.id   AF-A0A395V438-F1
#
_cell.length_a   1.000
_cell.length_b   1.000
_cell.length_c   1.000
_cell.angle_alpha   90.00
_cell.angle_beta   90.00
_cell.angle_gamma   90.00
#
_symmetry.space_group_name_H-M   'P 1'
#
loop_
_entity.id
_entity.type
_entity.pdbx_description
1 polymer ?
#
loop_
_entity_poly.entity_id
_entity_poly.type
_entity_poly.pdbx_seq_one_letter_code
_entity_poly.pdbx_strand_id
1 'polypeptide(L)'
;MDKDMERLGKERLKRVRRRRQLATFIISMAVIVLGITAYRLIQPASAADQNQKDFTIDNVTENYVNLQKLQSNGSYTKMSSEGKPVDWNGEKFKLEVQLDFGIGKNDTVDANGNTVKNYYYVYDPSVTIPDELCNYWKTKCDDNGDKEQFQYRYIKNEDGTYAILIKFADGYIEGNSSDIKGWAKAEALGEGKTNDSGDVDIYIGGDVTITVDKDNIHWNGNDSLNYDISVKKSNTNNNNIGIDENGNYYVEFTVDVSSTKGTPDDIEITDEFNGNGMRVDTTGFTYSIKKNGQAVDRSYTAKAT
;
A
#
# COMPACT_ATOMS: atom_id res chain seq x y z
N MET A 1 78.35 0.53 -21.65
CA MET A 1 77.45 -0.44 -22.30
C MET A 1 76.34 -0.94 -21.38
N ASP A 2 76.56 -1.06 -20.06
CA ASP A 2 75.56 -1.68 -19.15
C ASP A 2 74.29 -0.83 -18.87
N LYS A 3 74.37 0.51 -18.87
CA LYS A 3 73.21 1.37 -18.60
C LYS A 3 72.13 1.33 -19.69
N ASP A 4 72.50 1.12 -20.95
CA ASP A 4 71.54 1.01 -22.06
C ASP A 4 70.85 -0.36 -22.11
N MET A 5 71.56 -1.42 -21.74
CA MET A 5 71.00 -2.77 -21.61
C MET A 5 69.95 -2.85 -20.48
N GLU A 6 70.18 -2.19 -19.35
CA GLU A 6 69.24 -2.14 -18.24
C GLU A 6 67.96 -1.34 -18.57
N ARG A 7 68.12 -0.26 -19.36
CA ARG A 7 67.01 0.57 -19.85
C ARG A 7 66.16 -0.18 -20.89
N LEU A 8 66.79 -0.91 -21.81
CA LEU A 8 66.12 -1.79 -22.78
C LEU A 8 65.35 -2.94 -22.09
N GLY A 9 65.90 -3.50 -21.01
CA GLY A 9 65.23 -4.51 -20.19
C GLY A 9 63.96 -3.99 -19.50
N LYS A 10 64.03 -2.80 -18.89
CA LYS A 10 62.88 -2.14 -18.23
C LYS A 10 61.78 -1.74 -19.23
N GLU A 11 62.13 -1.25 -20.42
CA GLU A 11 61.16 -0.92 -21.46
C GLU A 11 60.48 -2.16 -22.07
N ARG A 12 61.22 -3.26 -22.26
CA ARG A 12 60.63 -4.55 -22.69
C ARG A 12 59.66 -5.10 -21.65
N LEU A 13 60.01 -5.06 -20.36
CA LEU A 13 59.12 -5.45 -19.26
C LEU A 13 57.86 -4.58 -19.19
N LYS A 14 57.96 -3.26 -19.38
CA LYS A 14 56.80 -2.35 -19.42
C LYS A 14 55.87 -2.65 -20.60
N ARG A 15 56.44 -2.98 -21.77
CA ARG A 15 55.69 -3.34 -22.98
C ARG A 15 54.98 -4.69 -22.84
N VAL A 16 55.61 -5.66 -22.20
CA VAL A 16 55.00 -6.97 -21.89
C VAL A 16 53.89 -6.83 -20.83
N ARG A 17 54.09 -6.00 -19.81
CA ARG A 17 53.06 -5.74 -18.77
C ARG A 17 51.83 -5.03 -19.35
N ARG A 18 52.02 -4.05 -20.25
CA ARG A 18 50.92 -3.42 -21.00
C ARG A 18 50.19 -4.40 -21.93
N ARG A 19 50.91 -5.28 -22.63
CA ARG A 19 50.29 -6.32 -23.47
C ARG A 19 49.52 -7.35 -22.65
N ARG A 20 50.01 -7.73 -21.46
CA ARG A 20 49.27 -8.59 -20.54
C ARG A 20 48.02 -7.90 -19.99
N GLN A 21 48.11 -6.64 -19.56
CA GLN A 21 46.93 -5.87 -19.12
C GLN A 21 45.90 -5.70 -20.24
N LEU A 22 46.34 -5.40 -21.47
CA LEU A 22 45.44 -5.30 -22.62
C LEU A 22 44.78 -6.65 -22.96
N ALA A 23 45.55 -7.74 -22.94
CA ALA A 23 45.00 -9.08 -23.15
C ALA A 23 44.02 -9.48 -22.05
N THR A 24 44.32 -9.18 -20.78
CA THR A 24 43.39 -9.41 -19.66
C THR A 24 42.13 -8.56 -19.79
N PHE A 25 42.24 -7.31 -20.26
CA PHE A 25 41.09 -6.43 -20.48
C PHE A 25 40.21 -6.90 -21.66
N ILE A 26 40.82 -7.38 -22.74
CA ILE A 26 40.12 -7.96 -23.88
C ILE A 26 39.43 -9.27 -23.48
N ILE A 27 40.10 -10.12 -22.70
CA ILE A 27 39.50 -11.37 -22.20
C ILE A 27 38.37 -11.07 -21.22
N SER A 28 38.51 -10.10 -20.30
CA SER A 28 37.43 -9.73 -19.38
C SER A 28 36.24 -9.11 -20.12
N MET A 29 36.48 -8.29 -21.15
CA MET A 29 35.42 -7.71 -21.95
C MET A 29 34.73 -8.78 -22.82
N ALA A 30 35.48 -9.73 -23.37
CA ALA A 30 34.91 -10.88 -24.08
C ALA A 30 34.08 -11.78 -23.15
N VAL A 31 34.51 -11.98 -21.89
CA VAL A 31 33.74 -12.74 -20.89
C VAL A 31 32.50 -11.99 -20.43
N ILE A 32 32.53 -10.66 -20.31
CA ILE A 32 31.34 -9.85 -20.01
C ILE A 32 30.37 -9.84 -21.20
N VAL A 33 30.88 -9.68 -22.43
CA VAL A 33 30.04 -9.72 -23.65
C VAL A 33 29.47 -11.12 -23.85
N LEU A 34 30.25 -12.18 -23.69
CA LEU A 34 29.75 -13.56 -23.72
C LEU A 34 28.80 -13.84 -22.55
N GLY A 35 29.01 -13.24 -21.37
CA GLY A 35 28.09 -13.32 -20.24
C GLY A 35 26.75 -12.64 -20.53
N ILE A 36 26.76 -11.46 -21.15
CA ILE A 36 25.54 -10.74 -21.58
C ILE A 36 24.84 -11.49 -22.73
N THR A 37 25.61 -12.05 -23.67
CA THR A 37 25.07 -12.78 -24.82
C THR A 37 24.53 -14.16 -24.39
N ALA A 38 25.22 -14.84 -23.47
CA ALA A 38 24.76 -16.08 -22.84
C ALA A 38 23.57 -15.83 -21.90
N TYR A 39 23.52 -14.70 -21.19
CA TYR A 39 22.35 -14.29 -20.41
C TYR A 39 21.13 -14.02 -21.31
N ARG A 40 21.34 -13.50 -22.53
CA ARG A 40 20.29 -13.41 -23.55
C ARG A 40 19.90 -14.76 -24.18
N LEU A 41 20.81 -15.74 -24.24
CA LEU A 41 20.59 -17.08 -24.80
C LEU A 41 20.05 -18.10 -23.77
N ILE A 42 20.30 -17.90 -22.48
CA ILE A 42 19.85 -18.73 -21.35
C ILE A 42 18.77 -17.99 -20.57
N GLN A 43 17.95 -17.17 -21.25
CA GLN A 43 16.62 -16.93 -20.70
C GLN A 43 15.92 -18.29 -20.63
N PRO A 44 15.43 -18.72 -19.44
CA PRO A 44 14.60 -19.91 -19.39
C PRO A 44 13.44 -19.74 -20.37
N ALA A 45 12.96 -20.84 -20.94
CA ALA A 45 11.80 -20.88 -21.83
C ALA A 45 10.50 -20.31 -21.24
N SER A 46 10.54 -19.67 -20.06
CA SER A 46 9.51 -18.78 -19.53
C SER A 46 9.59 -17.34 -20.08
N ALA A 47 10.56 -16.99 -20.92
CA ALA A 47 10.53 -15.75 -21.70
C ALA A 47 9.50 -15.77 -22.85
N ALA A 48 8.84 -16.92 -23.07
CA ALA A 48 7.69 -17.05 -23.96
C ALA A 48 6.42 -16.35 -23.41
N ASP A 49 6.43 -15.82 -22.18
CA ASP A 49 5.27 -15.10 -21.61
C ASP A 49 5.27 -13.59 -21.91
N GLN A 50 6.15 -13.08 -22.79
CA GLN A 50 6.13 -11.66 -23.18
C GLN A 50 5.22 -11.32 -24.37
N ASN A 51 4.61 -12.32 -25.01
CA ASN A 51 3.59 -12.12 -26.05
C ASN A 51 2.36 -12.96 -25.69
N GLN A 52 1.23 -12.29 -25.45
CA GLN A 52 -0.08 -12.81 -25.04
C GLN A 52 -0.29 -13.09 -23.55
N LYS A 53 -0.78 -12.07 -22.83
CA LYS A 53 -2.19 -12.19 -22.43
C LYS A 53 -2.97 -11.31 -23.38
N ASP A 54 -3.68 -11.93 -24.31
CA ASP A 54 -4.79 -11.27 -24.97
C ASP A 54 -5.66 -10.69 -23.86
N PHE A 55 -5.73 -9.37 -23.74
CA PHE A 55 -6.70 -8.75 -22.86
C PHE A 55 -8.04 -8.83 -23.59
N THR A 56 -8.86 -9.80 -23.23
CA THR A 56 -10.25 -9.87 -23.70
C THR A 56 -11.01 -8.73 -23.03
N ILE A 57 -11.45 -7.77 -23.82
CA ILE A 57 -12.18 -6.59 -23.34
C ILE A 57 -13.47 -6.52 -24.14
N ASP A 58 -14.62 -6.59 -23.47
CA ASP A 58 -15.95 -6.57 -24.11
C ASP A 58 -16.13 -7.59 -25.26
N ASN A 59 -15.62 -8.82 -25.11
CA ASN A 59 -15.57 -9.85 -26.16
C ASN A 59 -14.79 -9.46 -27.43
N VAL A 60 -13.98 -8.41 -27.37
CA VAL A 60 -13.05 -8.00 -28.42
C VAL A 60 -11.63 -8.28 -27.95
N THR A 61 -10.96 -9.23 -28.60
CA THR A 61 -9.50 -9.37 -28.50
C THR A 61 -8.89 -8.18 -29.23
N GLU A 62 -8.55 -7.12 -28.50
CA GLU A 62 -7.77 -6.03 -29.08
C GLU A 62 -6.32 -6.51 -29.24
N ASN A 63 -5.88 -6.70 -30.48
CA ASN A 63 -4.49 -6.95 -30.83
C ASN A 63 -3.66 -5.69 -30.54
N TYR A 64 -3.29 -5.49 -29.27
CA TYR A 64 -2.31 -4.49 -28.90
C TYR A 64 -0.94 -4.94 -29.39
N VAL A 65 -0.64 -4.63 -30.64
CA VAL A 65 0.70 -4.80 -31.21
C VAL A 65 1.68 -4.01 -30.32
N ASN A 66 2.79 -4.63 -29.94
CA ASN A 66 3.83 -4.05 -29.08
C ASN A 66 3.30 -3.55 -27.73
N LEU A 67 2.72 -4.46 -26.93
CA LEU A 67 2.28 -4.23 -25.55
C LEU A 67 3.36 -4.65 -24.55
N GLN A 68 3.70 -3.79 -23.59
CA GLN A 68 4.74 -4.09 -22.58
C GLN A 68 4.28 -3.79 -21.15
N LYS A 69 4.78 -4.56 -20.18
CA LYS A 69 4.50 -4.33 -18.76
C LYS A 69 5.33 -3.17 -18.21
N LEU A 70 4.69 -2.19 -17.56
CA LEU A 70 5.36 -1.22 -16.68
C LEU A 70 5.87 -1.99 -15.45
N GLN A 71 7.19 -2.23 -15.41
CA GLN A 71 8.03 -2.92 -14.40
C GLN A 71 9.19 -3.70 -15.05
N SER A 72 9.37 -3.63 -16.38
CA SER A 72 10.64 -4.03 -17.02
C SER A 72 11.78 -3.09 -16.62
N ASN A 73 13.04 -3.55 -16.73
CA ASN A 73 14.24 -2.74 -16.46
C ASN A 73 14.07 -1.30 -16.99
N GLY A 74 14.37 -0.30 -16.16
CA GLY A 74 14.31 1.13 -16.51
C GLY A 74 12.93 1.79 -16.42
N SER A 75 11.85 1.03 -16.17
CA SER A 75 10.52 1.58 -15.84
C SER A 75 10.23 1.56 -14.34
N TYR A 76 9.40 2.48 -13.86
CA TYR A 76 8.95 2.52 -12.46
C TYR A 76 7.46 2.82 -12.37
N THR A 77 6.85 2.40 -11.26
CA THR A 77 5.51 2.82 -10.85
C THR A 77 5.52 3.24 -9.39
N LYS A 78 4.72 4.26 -9.04
CA LYS A 78 4.53 4.71 -7.67
C LYS A 78 3.08 5.11 -7.48
N MET A 79 2.43 4.60 -6.43
CA MET A 79 1.11 5.06 -6.03
C MET A 79 1.23 6.15 -4.99
N SER A 80 0.34 7.14 -5.08
CA SER A 80 0.20 8.23 -4.12
C SER A 80 -1.26 8.67 -4.04
N SER A 81 -1.63 9.40 -2.99
CA SER A 81 -2.79 10.29 -3.02
C SER A 81 -2.31 11.72 -2.88
N GLU A 82 -2.91 12.62 -3.65
CA GLU A 82 -2.86 14.04 -3.32
C GLU A 82 -3.83 14.23 -2.16
N GLY A 83 -3.44 14.93 -1.08
CA GLY A 83 -4.14 15.07 0.21
C GLY A 83 -5.56 15.64 0.14
N LYS A 84 -6.43 14.96 -0.59
CA LYS A 84 -7.85 15.16 -0.74
C LYS A 84 -8.55 14.45 0.40
N PRO A 85 -9.72 14.95 0.81
CA PRO A 85 -10.54 14.23 1.76
C PRO A 85 -10.95 12.87 1.20
N VAL A 86 -11.09 11.92 2.11
CA VAL A 86 -11.48 10.53 1.81
C VAL A 86 -12.88 10.27 2.35
N ASP A 87 -13.68 9.57 1.56
CA ASP A 87 -15.08 9.30 1.90
C ASP A 87 -15.22 7.89 2.46
N TRP A 88 -15.84 7.75 3.63
CA TRP A 88 -16.22 6.45 4.19
C TRP A 88 -17.55 6.00 3.59
N ASN A 89 -17.59 4.82 2.96
CA ASN A 89 -18.81 4.33 2.31
C ASN A 89 -19.67 3.40 3.20
N GLY A 90 -19.30 3.19 4.46
CA GLY A 90 -19.93 2.20 5.36
C GLY A 90 -19.12 0.91 5.56
N GLU A 91 -18.16 0.64 4.68
CA GLU A 91 -17.33 -0.57 4.71
C GLU A 91 -15.84 -0.29 4.45
N LYS A 92 -15.55 0.56 3.46
CA LYS A 92 -14.20 0.93 3.02
C LYS A 92 -14.11 2.44 2.78
N PHE A 93 -12.88 2.93 2.78
CA PHE A 93 -12.58 4.30 2.35
C PHE A 93 -12.48 4.34 0.83
N LYS A 94 -13.17 5.30 0.25
CA LYS A 94 -13.13 5.66 -1.16
C LYS A 94 -12.18 6.84 -1.31
N LEU A 95 -11.12 6.66 -2.11
CA LEU A 95 -10.08 7.66 -2.29
C LEU A 95 -9.54 7.67 -3.73
N GLU A 96 -9.15 8.87 -4.19
CA GLU A 96 -8.44 9.03 -5.45
C GLU A 96 -6.95 8.68 -5.24
N VAL A 97 -6.48 7.70 -6.01
CA VAL A 97 -5.08 7.29 -6.06
C VAL A 97 -4.49 7.66 -7.42
N GLN A 98 -3.27 8.17 -7.41
CA GLN A 98 -2.48 8.44 -8.60
C GLN A 98 -1.41 7.38 -8.75
N LEU A 99 -1.42 6.68 -9.89
CA LEU A 99 -0.32 5.85 -10.35
C LEU A 99 0.61 6.73 -11.21
N ASP A 100 1.74 7.14 -10.64
CA ASP A 100 2.84 7.71 -11.40
C ASP A 100 3.62 6.59 -12.07
N PHE A 101 4.01 6.79 -13.32
CA PHE A 101 4.85 5.85 -14.07
C PHE A 101 5.95 6.57 -14.84
N GLY A 102 7.05 5.85 -15.04
CA GLY A 102 8.13 6.27 -15.92
C GLY A 102 8.60 5.13 -16.81
N ILE A 103 9.02 5.46 -18.03
CA ILE A 103 9.58 4.52 -19.01
C ILE A 103 10.92 5.09 -19.47
N GLY A 104 12.00 4.35 -19.19
CA GLY A 104 13.32 4.70 -19.68
C GLY A 104 13.33 4.76 -21.20
N LYS A 105 14.04 5.74 -21.77
CA LYS A 105 14.09 5.93 -23.23
C LYS A 105 14.42 4.64 -23.99
N ASN A 106 15.36 3.84 -23.47
CA ASN A 106 15.81 2.61 -24.11
C ASN A 106 14.79 1.45 -23.99
N ASP A 107 13.77 1.61 -23.16
CA ASP A 107 12.72 0.63 -22.90
C ASP A 107 11.44 0.94 -23.69
N THR A 108 11.50 1.96 -24.56
CA THR A 108 10.42 2.33 -25.48
C THR A 108 10.45 1.57 -26.81
N VAL A 109 11.41 0.67 -26.99
CA VAL A 109 11.60 -0.15 -28.18
C VAL A 109 11.60 -1.64 -27.81
N ASP A 110 10.93 -2.45 -28.63
CA ASP A 110 10.89 -3.90 -28.47
C ASP A 110 12.21 -4.55 -28.90
N ALA A 111 12.31 -5.88 -28.74
CA ALA A 111 13.50 -6.64 -29.13
C ALA A 111 13.84 -6.55 -30.64
N ASN A 112 12.87 -6.17 -31.47
CA ASN A 112 13.01 -6.01 -32.92
C ASN A 112 13.31 -4.54 -33.32
N GLY A 113 13.36 -3.62 -32.35
CA GLY A 113 13.58 -2.19 -32.57
C GLY A 113 12.33 -1.40 -32.95
N ASN A 114 11.13 -1.98 -32.81
CA ASN A 114 9.89 -1.25 -33.03
C ASN A 114 9.51 -0.45 -31.79
N THR A 115 8.97 0.75 -31.97
CA THR A 115 8.41 1.53 -30.87
C THR A 115 7.25 0.79 -30.20
N VAL A 116 7.32 0.67 -28.89
CA VAL A 116 6.28 0.12 -28.02
C VAL A 116 5.34 1.25 -27.62
N LYS A 117 4.10 1.22 -28.11
CA LYS A 117 3.10 2.29 -27.91
C LYS A 117 2.05 1.96 -26.84
N ASN A 118 2.01 0.72 -26.40
CA ASN A 118 1.01 0.25 -25.45
C ASN A 118 1.72 -0.32 -24.22
N TYR A 119 1.23 0.05 -23.04
CA TYR A 119 1.77 -0.44 -21.78
C TYR A 119 0.67 -0.86 -20.83
N TYR A 120 0.97 -1.79 -19.92
CA TYR A 120 0.05 -2.17 -18.86
C TYR A 120 0.73 -2.29 -17.51
N TYR A 121 -0.04 -2.10 -16.45
CA TYR A 121 0.37 -2.39 -15.07
C TYR A 121 -0.74 -3.21 -14.39
N VAL A 122 -0.36 -4.31 -13.74
CA VAL A 122 -1.29 -5.14 -12.97
C VAL A 122 -1.18 -4.72 -11.52
N TYR A 123 -2.31 -4.38 -10.91
CA TYR A 123 -2.37 -4.05 -9.49
C TYR A 123 -2.12 -5.30 -8.64
N ASP A 124 -1.69 -5.10 -7.39
CA ASP A 124 -1.64 -6.20 -6.44
C ASP A 124 -3.05 -6.82 -6.30
N PRO A 125 -3.20 -8.15 -6.17
CA PRO A 125 -4.51 -8.79 -6.07
C PRO A 125 -5.40 -8.28 -4.94
N SER A 126 -4.82 -7.69 -3.89
CA SER A 126 -5.58 -7.09 -2.79
C SER A 126 -6.14 -5.70 -3.10
N VAL A 127 -5.69 -5.05 -4.20
CA VAL A 127 -6.23 -3.75 -4.63
C VAL A 127 -7.63 -3.92 -5.18
N THR A 128 -8.55 -3.07 -4.71
CA THR A 128 -9.92 -3.02 -5.18
C THR A 128 -10.20 -1.69 -5.88
N ILE A 129 -10.67 -1.77 -7.13
CA ILE A 129 -11.12 -0.61 -7.92
C ILE A 129 -12.63 -0.77 -8.17
N PRO A 130 -13.43 0.30 -8.04
CA PRO A 130 -14.85 0.25 -8.40
C PRO A 130 -15.06 -0.20 -9.85
N ASP A 131 -15.90 -1.21 -10.04
CA ASP A 131 -16.17 -1.79 -11.37
C ASP A 131 -16.70 -0.76 -12.38
N GLU A 132 -17.41 0.27 -11.91
CA GLU A 132 -17.94 1.38 -12.73
C GLU A 132 -16.85 2.22 -13.42
N LEU A 133 -15.62 2.18 -12.92
CA LEU A 133 -14.48 2.90 -13.50
C LEU A 133 -13.72 2.06 -14.53
N CYS A 134 -14.03 0.77 -14.64
CA CYS A 134 -13.43 -0.11 -15.62
C CYS A 134 -14.02 0.14 -17.02
N ASN A 135 -13.25 -0.21 -18.04
CA ASN A 135 -13.66 -0.21 -19.45
C ASN A 135 -13.97 1.16 -20.08
N TYR A 136 -13.70 2.27 -19.37
CA TYR A 136 -13.73 3.62 -19.94
C TYR A 136 -12.33 4.18 -20.20
N TRP A 137 -12.13 4.76 -21.38
CA TRP A 137 -10.89 5.45 -21.74
C TRP A 137 -10.86 6.89 -21.23
N LYS A 138 -9.81 7.22 -20.48
CA LYS A 138 -9.48 8.57 -20.04
C LYS A 138 -8.33 9.11 -20.89
N THR A 139 -8.43 10.35 -21.35
CA THR A 139 -7.38 11.02 -22.13
C THR A 139 -6.52 11.92 -21.26
N LYS A 140 -5.20 11.84 -21.40
CA LYS A 140 -4.23 12.79 -20.84
C LYS A 140 -3.63 13.62 -21.96
N CYS A 141 -3.81 14.93 -21.87
CA CYS A 141 -3.14 15.91 -22.71
C CYS A 141 -1.88 16.46 -22.04
N ASP A 142 -1.09 17.26 -22.77
CA ASP A 142 -0.01 18.06 -22.20
C ASP A 142 -0.54 19.10 -21.18
N ASP A 143 0.37 19.84 -20.54
CA ASP A 143 0.01 20.77 -19.45
C ASP A 143 -0.90 21.92 -19.93
N ASN A 144 -0.89 22.21 -21.23
CA ASN A 144 -1.77 23.21 -21.85
C ASN A 144 -3.14 22.62 -22.26
N GLY A 145 -3.27 21.28 -22.28
CA GLY A 145 -4.50 20.59 -22.69
C GLY A 145 -4.66 20.42 -24.20
N ASP A 146 -3.69 20.86 -25.00
CA ASP A 146 -3.82 21.00 -26.46
C ASP A 146 -3.44 19.73 -27.22
N LYS A 147 -2.53 18.93 -26.65
CA LYS A 147 -1.99 17.74 -27.33
C LYS A 147 -2.17 16.51 -26.49
N GLU A 148 -2.88 15.54 -27.05
CA GLU A 148 -2.99 14.20 -26.46
C GLU A 148 -1.61 13.56 -26.34
N GLN A 149 -1.29 13.08 -25.14
CA GLN A 149 -0.06 12.34 -24.85
C GLN A 149 -0.33 10.85 -24.83
N PHE A 150 -1.36 10.44 -24.08
CA PHE A 150 -1.80 9.07 -23.98
C PHE A 150 -3.25 8.98 -23.49
N GLN A 151 -3.86 7.83 -23.72
CA GLN A 151 -5.11 7.41 -23.13
C GLN A 151 -4.84 6.28 -22.14
N TYR A 152 -5.67 6.14 -21.12
CA TYR A 152 -5.60 5.01 -20.21
C TYR A 152 -6.99 4.52 -19.81
N ARG A 153 -7.08 3.23 -19.48
CA ARG A 153 -8.31 2.61 -18.94
C ARG A 153 -8.01 1.57 -17.88
N TYR A 154 -8.92 1.42 -16.94
CA TYR A 154 -8.90 0.34 -15.95
C TYR A 154 -9.58 -0.90 -16.52
N ILE A 155 -9.03 -2.07 -16.20
CA ILE A 155 -9.51 -3.37 -16.67
C ILE A 155 -9.67 -4.26 -15.44
N LYS A 156 -10.82 -4.93 -15.36
CA LYS A 156 -11.03 -6.04 -14.43
C LYS A 156 -10.79 -7.34 -15.17
N ASN A 157 -9.81 -8.10 -14.73
CA ASN A 157 -9.48 -9.40 -15.29
C ASN A 157 -10.49 -10.47 -14.84
N GLU A 158 -10.57 -11.58 -15.57
CA GLU A 158 -11.48 -12.70 -15.23
C GLU A 158 -11.23 -13.30 -13.85
N ASP A 159 -9.98 -13.23 -13.36
CA ASP A 159 -9.58 -13.69 -12.03
C ASP A 159 -9.94 -12.69 -10.91
N GLY A 160 -10.60 -11.59 -11.24
CA GLY A 160 -11.02 -10.54 -10.30
C GLY A 160 -9.93 -9.51 -9.99
N THR A 161 -8.71 -9.67 -10.51
CA THR A 161 -7.64 -8.66 -10.34
C THR A 161 -7.85 -7.48 -11.27
N TYR A 162 -7.21 -6.36 -10.95
CA TYR A 162 -7.32 -5.14 -11.76
C TYR A 162 -6.00 -4.83 -12.47
N ALA A 163 -6.10 -4.21 -13.64
CA ALA A 163 -4.98 -3.66 -14.40
C ALA A 163 -5.32 -2.27 -14.93
N ILE A 164 -4.29 -1.53 -15.30
CA ILE A 164 -4.42 -0.32 -16.12
C ILE A 164 -3.69 -0.55 -17.44
N LEU A 165 -4.37 -0.18 -18.53
CA LEU A 165 -3.82 -0.15 -19.87
C LEU A 165 -3.58 1.31 -20.28
N ILE A 166 -2.44 1.58 -20.89
CA ILE A 166 -2.00 2.90 -21.36
C ILE A 166 -1.66 2.79 -22.85
N LYS A 167 -2.21 3.71 -23.64
CA LYS A 167 -2.00 3.82 -25.08
C LYS A 167 -1.47 5.20 -25.41
N PHE A 168 -0.23 5.28 -25.88
CA PHE A 168 0.36 6.55 -26.27
C PHE A 168 -0.17 7.04 -27.62
N ALA A 169 -0.29 8.36 -27.74
CA ALA A 169 -0.64 9.01 -29.01
C ALA A 169 0.45 8.76 -30.06
N ASP A 170 0.06 8.72 -31.33
CA ASP A 170 0.99 8.49 -32.43
C ASP A 170 2.07 9.57 -32.49
N GLY A 171 3.34 9.14 -32.57
CA GLY A 171 4.49 10.04 -32.64
C GLY A 171 4.92 10.63 -31.29
N TYR A 172 4.15 10.40 -30.20
CA TYR A 172 4.51 10.94 -28.89
C TYR A 172 5.82 10.34 -28.37
N ILE A 173 5.95 9.01 -28.41
CA ILE A 173 7.15 8.32 -27.93
C ILE A 173 8.34 8.65 -28.82
N GLU A 174 8.16 8.58 -30.14
CA GLU A 174 9.20 8.83 -31.13
C GLU A 174 9.71 10.29 -31.10
N GLY A 175 8.82 11.22 -30.77
CA GLY A 175 9.14 12.65 -30.61
C GLY A 175 9.87 12.97 -29.30
N ASN A 176 9.89 12.06 -28.33
CA ASN A 176 10.53 12.26 -27.04
C ASN A 176 12.00 11.79 -27.06
N SER A 177 12.91 12.69 -26.68
CA SER A 177 14.35 12.39 -26.64
C SER A 177 14.84 11.93 -25.26
N SER A 178 13.97 11.97 -24.26
CA SER A 178 14.20 11.65 -22.84
C SER A 178 13.26 10.55 -22.36
N ASP A 179 13.42 10.14 -21.11
CA ASP A 179 12.49 9.22 -20.44
C ASP A 179 11.07 9.79 -20.46
N ILE A 180 10.09 8.89 -20.64
CA ILE A 180 8.68 9.23 -20.58
C ILE A 180 8.24 9.21 -19.12
N LYS A 181 7.45 10.20 -18.72
CA LYS A 181 6.80 10.26 -17.41
C LYS A 181 5.32 10.53 -17.61
N GLY A 182 4.49 9.85 -16.84
CA GLY A 182 3.06 10.07 -16.86
C GLY A 182 2.42 9.65 -15.56
N TRP A 183 1.13 9.93 -15.45
CA TRP A 183 0.33 9.55 -14.30
C TRP A 183 -1.07 9.14 -14.74
N ALA A 184 -1.72 8.29 -13.95
CA ALA A 184 -3.11 7.90 -14.13
C ALA A 184 -3.85 7.93 -12.79
N LYS A 185 -5.05 8.51 -12.79
CA LYS A 185 -5.87 8.64 -11.57
C LYS A 185 -7.03 7.65 -11.54
N ALA A 186 -7.03 6.83 -10.50
CA ALA A 186 -8.06 5.85 -10.20
C ALA A 186 -8.77 6.26 -8.92
N GLU A 187 -10.02 5.83 -8.77
CA GLU A 187 -10.56 5.66 -7.43
C GLU A 187 -10.23 4.24 -6.96
N ALA A 188 -9.87 4.10 -5.70
CA ALA A 188 -9.63 2.82 -5.06
C ALA A 188 -10.46 2.71 -3.79
N LEU A 189 -10.69 1.47 -3.36
CA LEU A 189 -11.28 1.16 -2.06
C LEU A 189 -10.19 0.61 -1.14
N GLY A 190 -10.07 1.20 0.04
CA GLY A 190 -9.08 0.79 1.04
C GLY A 190 -9.69 0.52 2.41
N GLU A 191 -9.05 -0.37 3.16
CA GLU A 191 -9.38 -0.63 4.56
C GLU A 191 -8.62 0.35 5.44
N GLY A 192 -9.31 1.01 6.36
CA GLY A 192 -8.70 2.02 7.23
C GLY A 192 -8.51 1.54 8.66
N LYS A 193 -7.43 2.00 9.29
CA LYS A 193 -7.19 1.84 10.73
C LYS A 193 -6.74 3.17 11.34
N THR A 194 -7.33 3.55 12.46
CA THR A 194 -6.89 4.71 13.23
C THR A 194 -5.52 4.43 13.86
N ASN A 195 -4.57 5.36 13.70
CA ASN A 195 -3.26 5.31 14.34
C ASN A 195 -3.22 6.12 15.66
N ASP A 196 -2.09 6.09 16.36
CA ASP A 196 -1.94 6.70 17.70
C ASP A 196 -2.14 8.23 17.70
N SER A 197 -1.97 8.90 16.56
CA SER A 197 -2.23 10.35 16.40
C SER A 197 -3.71 10.67 16.21
N GLY A 198 -4.54 9.65 15.95
CA GLY A 198 -5.94 9.78 15.59
C GLY A 198 -6.20 9.90 14.09
N ASP A 199 -5.15 9.90 13.26
CA ASP A 199 -5.24 9.85 11.80
C ASP A 199 -5.59 8.44 11.32
N VAL A 200 -5.97 8.29 10.06
CA VAL A 200 -6.35 6.98 9.50
C VAL A 200 -5.36 6.53 8.44
N ASP A 201 -4.74 5.39 8.70
CA ASP A 201 -3.92 4.66 7.73
C ASP A 201 -4.82 3.79 6.86
N ILE A 202 -4.91 4.13 5.57
CA ILE A 202 -5.72 3.43 4.59
C ILE A 202 -4.82 2.49 3.78
N TYR A 203 -5.12 1.20 3.86
CA TYR A 203 -4.50 0.14 3.09
C TYR A 203 -5.29 -0.09 1.81
N ILE A 204 -4.67 0.20 0.66
CA ILE A 204 -5.30 0.06 -0.67
C ILE A 204 -4.87 -1.21 -1.40
N GLY A 205 -4.03 -2.05 -0.78
CA GLY A 205 -3.49 -3.29 -1.35
C GLY A 205 -1.97 -3.24 -1.63
N GLY A 206 -1.34 -4.42 -1.65
CA GLY A 206 0.12 -4.58 -1.75
C GLY A 206 0.84 -4.00 -0.54
N ASP A 207 1.98 -3.32 -0.73
CA ASP A 207 2.70 -2.63 0.34
C ASP A 207 2.34 -1.14 0.43
N VAL A 208 1.18 -0.73 -0.10
CA VAL A 208 0.80 0.68 -0.19
C VAL A 208 -0.17 1.07 0.94
N THR A 209 0.30 1.96 1.81
CA THR A 209 -0.48 2.59 2.88
C THR A 209 -0.50 4.10 2.68
N ILE A 210 -1.68 4.70 2.83
CA ILE A 210 -1.91 6.14 2.71
C ILE A 210 -2.42 6.64 4.06
N THR A 211 -1.65 7.48 4.74
CA THR A 211 -2.07 8.14 5.98
C THR A 211 -2.88 9.40 5.64
N VAL A 212 -4.08 9.50 6.19
CA VAL A 212 -4.99 10.63 6.00
C VAL A 212 -5.28 11.27 7.35
N ASP A 213 -5.06 12.59 7.42
CA ASP A 213 -5.40 13.38 8.59
C ASP A 213 -6.89 13.20 8.93
N LYS A 214 -7.19 13.00 10.22
CA LYS A 214 -8.56 12.79 10.70
C LYS A 214 -9.55 13.87 10.28
N ASP A 215 -9.08 15.11 10.10
CA ASP A 215 -9.90 16.26 9.70
C ASP A 215 -10.28 16.21 8.20
N ASN A 216 -9.61 15.35 7.42
CA ASN A 216 -9.87 15.11 6.01
C ASN A 216 -10.72 13.84 5.77
N ILE A 217 -11.36 13.29 6.80
CA ILE A 217 -12.22 12.12 6.65
C ILE A 217 -13.68 12.53 6.65
N HIS A 218 -14.39 12.20 5.58
CA HIS A 218 -15.83 12.37 5.50
C HIS A 218 -16.54 11.08 5.91
N TRP A 219 -17.16 11.12 7.09
CA TRP A 219 -17.97 10.02 7.60
C TRP A 219 -19.40 10.10 7.10
N ASN A 220 -20.01 8.94 6.83
CA ASN A 220 -21.45 8.85 6.60
C ASN A 220 -22.20 8.94 7.93
N GLY A 221 -22.86 10.07 8.18
CA GLY A 221 -23.65 10.28 9.39
C GLY A 221 -22.81 10.23 10.67
N ASN A 222 -23.10 9.25 11.53
CA ASN A 222 -22.39 9.08 12.80
C ASN A 222 -21.30 7.99 12.72
N ASP A 223 -20.92 7.53 11.52
CA ASP A 223 -19.88 6.52 11.35
C ASP A 223 -18.53 7.01 11.87
N SER A 224 -17.72 6.07 12.37
CA SER A 224 -16.35 6.33 12.82
C SER A 224 -15.60 5.01 12.92
N LEU A 225 -14.29 5.02 12.67
CA LEU A 225 -13.39 3.92 13.07
C LEU A 225 -13.07 3.95 14.58
N ASN A 226 -13.37 5.06 15.26
CA ASN A 226 -13.20 5.17 16.70
C ASN A 226 -14.22 4.31 17.45
N TYR A 227 -13.75 3.68 18.53
CA TYR A 227 -14.59 2.99 19.50
C TYR A 227 -15.61 3.93 20.14
N ASP A 228 -16.80 3.42 20.43
CA ASP A 228 -17.89 4.17 21.07
C ASP A 228 -18.17 3.61 22.48
N ILE A 229 -17.28 3.91 23.42
CA ILE A 229 -17.50 3.47 24.80
C ILE A 229 -18.45 4.45 25.49
N SER A 230 -19.60 3.93 25.94
CA SER A 230 -20.47 4.62 26.88
C SER A 230 -20.36 3.97 28.24
N VAL A 231 -20.17 4.78 29.29
CA VAL A 231 -20.14 4.32 30.67
C VAL A 231 -21.26 5.02 31.43
N LYS A 232 -22.12 4.22 32.05
CA LYS A 232 -23.18 4.72 32.93
C LYS A 232 -23.07 4.04 34.28
N LYS A 233 -22.83 4.83 35.31
CA LYS A 233 -22.96 4.38 36.69
C LYS A 233 -24.41 4.53 37.12
N SER A 234 -25.03 3.45 37.54
CA SER A 234 -26.35 3.46 38.19
C SER A 234 -26.23 2.81 39.56
N ASN A 235 -26.82 3.45 40.56
CA ASN A 235 -26.95 2.81 41.87
C ASN A 235 -28.21 1.93 41.79
N THR A 236 -28.11 0.65 42.16
CA THR A 236 -29.23 -0.30 42.08
C THR A 236 -30.38 0.14 42.98
N ASN A 237 -30.06 0.80 44.11
CA ASN A 237 -31.04 1.17 45.14
C ASN A 237 -30.76 2.59 45.68
N ASN A 238 -31.39 3.64 45.10
CA ASN A 238 -31.59 4.97 45.70
C ASN A 238 -30.52 5.47 46.70
N ASN A 239 -29.29 5.80 46.29
CA ASN A 239 -28.29 6.51 47.14
C ASN A 239 -28.13 6.02 48.60
N ASN A 240 -28.47 4.76 48.89
CA ASN A 240 -28.62 4.29 50.27
C ASN A 240 -27.53 3.29 50.60
N ILE A 241 -27.03 3.40 51.83
CA ILE A 241 -26.14 2.42 52.43
C ILE A 241 -26.99 1.20 52.79
N GLY A 242 -26.69 0.04 52.20
CA GLY A 242 -27.31 -1.24 52.52
C GLY A 242 -26.78 -1.82 53.83
N ILE A 243 -27.52 -2.75 54.42
CA ILE A 243 -27.10 -3.51 55.61
C ILE A 243 -27.25 -5.00 55.28
N ASP A 244 -26.18 -5.78 55.43
CA ASP A 244 -26.20 -7.22 55.19
C ASP A 244 -26.90 -7.99 56.34
N GLU A 245 -27.07 -9.31 56.18
CA GLU A 245 -27.70 -10.19 57.18
C GLU A 245 -26.99 -10.20 58.54
N ASN A 246 -25.72 -9.77 58.59
CA ASN A 246 -24.89 -9.71 59.78
C ASN A 246 -24.85 -8.29 60.40
N GLY A 247 -25.52 -7.31 59.80
CA GLY A 247 -25.55 -5.92 60.27
C GLY A 247 -24.43 -5.04 59.71
N ASN A 248 -23.65 -5.48 58.72
CA ASN A 248 -22.58 -4.69 58.12
C ASN A 248 -23.12 -3.77 57.02
N TYR A 249 -22.60 -2.54 57.00
CA TYR A 249 -22.96 -1.55 56.01
C TYR A 249 -22.23 -1.77 54.68
N TYR A 250 -22.93 -1.69 53.55
CA TYR A 250 -22.34 -1.80 52.23
C TYR A 250 -22.92 -0.79 51.22
N VAL A 251 -22.20 -0.55 50.14
CA VAL A 251 -22.66 0.25 48.99
C VAL A 251 -22.59 -0.64 47.76
N GLU A 252 -23.69 -0.71 47.02
CA GLU A 252 -23.76 -1.43 45.74
C GLU A 252 -23.98 -0.43 44.61
N PHE A 253 -23.33 -0.66 43.47
CA PHE A 253 -23.56 0.10 42.26
C PHE A 253 -23.28 -0.77 41.04
N THR A 254 -23.93 -0.43 39.94
CA THR A 254 -23.74 -1.05 38.63
C THR A 254 -23.07 -0.05 37.71
N VAL A 255 -22.01 -0.49 37.02
CA VAL A 255 -21.40 0.26 35.92
C VAL A 255 -21.77 -0.45 34.63
N ASP A 256 -22.66 0.16 33.86
CA ASP A 256 -23.00 -0.29 32.52
C ASP A 256 -21.98 0.27 31.54
N VAL A 257 -21.15 -0.59 30.96
CA VAL A 257 -20.28 -0.26 29.84
C VAL A 257 -20.89 -0.84 28.58
N SER A 258 -21.19 0.02 27.61
CA SER A 258 -21.74 -0.38 26.31
C SER A 258 -20.91 0.18 25.17
N SER A 259 -20.93 -0.56 24.07
CA SER A 259 -20.35 -0.14 22.80
C SER A 259 -21.08 -0.83 21.66
N THR A 260 -21.28 -0.10 20.55
CA THR A 260 -21.86 -0.63 19.31
C THR A 260 -20.82 -0.81 18.20
N LYS A 261 -19.65 -0.17 18.32
CA LYS A 261 -18.52 -0.17 17.38
C LYS A 261 -17.28 -0.90 17.91
N GLY A 262 -17.40 -1.58 19.03
CA GLY A 262 -16.32 -2.33 19.67
C GLY A 262 -15.56 -1.51 20.72
N THR A 263 -14.69 -2.19 21.44
CA THR A 263 -13.88 -1.60 22.51
C THR A 263 -12.40 -1.72 22.14
N PRO A 264 -11.54 -0.80 22.60
CA PRO A 264 -10.10 -1.07 22.64
C PRO A 264 -9.84 -2.32 23.48
N ASP A 265 -8.62 -2.87 23.39
CA ASP A 265 -8.17 -4.10 24.06
C ASP A 265 -8.66 -4.24 25.51
N ASP A 266 -7.85 -3.89 26.51
CA ASP A 266 -8.28 -3.92 27.90
C ASP A 266 -8.98 -2.61 28.27
N ILE A 267 -10.13 -2.69 28.94
CA ILE A 267 -10.85 -1.52 29.47
C ILE A 267 -10.49 -1.37 30.95
N GLU A 268 -9.83 -0.27 31.28
CA GLU A 268 -9.60 0.14 32.67
C GLU A 268 -10.72 1.08 33.13
N ILE A 269 -11.36 0.73 34.25
CA ILE A 269 -12.41 1.54 34.88
C ILE A 269 -11.87 2.01 36.23
N THR A 270 -11.74 3.33 36.38
CA THR A 270 -11.41 3.96 37.66
C THR A 270 -12.65 4.63 38.23
N ASP A 271 -12.95 4.37 39.50
CA ASP A 271 -14.06 4.98 40.23
C ASP A 271 -13.53 5.54 41.55
N GLU A 272 -14.05 6.70 41.95
CA GLU A 272 -13.68 7.36 43.21
C GLU A 272 -14.88 7.37 44.15
N PHE A 273 -14.72 6.76 45.32
CA PHE A 273 -15.72 6.81 46.39
C PHE A 273 -15.30 7.81 47.47
N ASN A 274 -16.04 8.90 47.59
CA ASN A 274 -15.88 9.83 48.71
C ASN A 274 -16.79 9.43 49.87
N GLY A 275 -16.20 8.79 50.89
CA GLY A 275 -16.91 8.34 52.09
C GLY A 275 -17.25 9.43 53.10
N ASN A 276 -16.99 10.72 52.83
CA ASN A 276 -17.25 11.83 53.76
C ASN A 276 -16.72 11.57 55.20
N GLY A 277 -15.55 10.94 55.32
CA GLY A 277 -14.92 10.60 56.61
C GLY A 277 -15.25 9.20 57.16
N MET A 278 -16.10 8.41 56.49
CA MET A 278 -16.30 7.00 56.82
C MET A 278 -15.08 6.17 56.42
N ARG A 279 -14.68 5.22 57.29
CA ARG A 279 -13.71 4.19 56.94
C ARG A 279 -14.38 3.11 56.11
N VAL A 280 -13.85 2.87 54.91
CA VAL A 280 -14.29 1.79 54.02
C VAL A 280 -13.29 0.64 54.17
N ASP A 281 -13.80 -0.56 54.45
CA ASP A 281 -13.00 -1.78 54.36
C ASP A 281 -12.93 -2.22 52.90
N THR A 282 -11.76 -2.03 52.28
CA THR A 282 -11.52 -2.38 50.89
C THR A 282 -11.08 -3.83 50.70
N THR A 283 -10.91 -4.60 51.79
CA THR A 283 -10.51 -6.02 51.73
C THR A 283 -11.67 -6.96 51.35
N GLY A 284 -12.92 -6.50 51.51
CA GLY A 284 -14.14 -7.25 51.23
C GLY A 284 -14.85 -6.88 49.91
N PHE A 285 -14.13 -6.39 48.90
CA PHE A 285 -14.74 -5.98 47.62
C PHE A 285 -15.26 -7.19 46.82
N THR A 286 -16.58 -7.27 46.64
CA THR A 286 -17.22 -8.26 45.77
C THR A 286 -17.71 -7.62 44.47
N TYR A 287 -17.54 -8.31 43.35
CA TYR A 287 -18.03 -7.85 42.05
C TYR A 287 -18.59 -9.02 41.24
N SER A 288 -19.45 -8.71 40.27
CA SER A 288 -19.94 -9.66 39.28
C SER A 288 -19.96 -8.97 37.92
N ILE A 289 -19.34 -9.59 36.92
CA ILE A 289 -19.35 -9.08 35.54
C ILE A 289 -20.33 -9.92 34.73
N LYS A 290 -21.22 -9.23 34.01
CA LYS A 290 -22.15 -9.87 33.06
C LYS A 290 -21.97 -9.24 31.69
N LYS A 291 -21.87 -10.06 30.65
CA LYS A 291 -21.94 -9.62 29.26
C LYS A 291 -23.30 -10.00 28.70
N ASN A 292 -24.09 -9.02 28.26
CA ASN A 292 -25.45 -9.24 27.76
C ASN A 292 -26.32 -10.08 28.71
N GLY A 293 -26.19 -9.84 30.02
CA GLY A 293 -26.93 -10.54 31.07
C GLY A 293 -26.37 -11.92 31.47
N GLN A 294 -25.35 -12.45 30.80
CA GLN A 294 -24.72 -13.72 31.12
C GLN A 294 -23.43 -13.51 31.91
N ALA A 295 -23.20 -14.34 32.95
CA ALA A 295 -21.94 -14.35 33.69
C ALA A 295 -20.77 -14.69 32.76
N VAL A 296 -19.61 -14.05 32.97
CA VAL A 296 -18.43 -14.22 32.12
C VAL A 296 -17.23 -14.67 32.95
N ASP A 297 -16.55 -15.75 32.53
CA ASP A 297 -15.38 -16.33 33.21
C ASP A 297 -14.04 -15.64 32.84
N ARG A 298 -14.05 -14.40 32.35
CA ARG A 298 -12.80 -13.70 31.97
C ARG A 298 -12.04 -13.26 33.22
N SER A 299 -10.70 -13.32 33.15
CA SER A 299 -9.80 -12.84 34.20
C SER A 299 -9.97 -11.34 34.42
N TYR A 300 -10.29 -10.95 35.65
CA TYR A 300 -10.36 -9.55 36.06
C TYR A 300 -9.51 -9.36 37.32
N THR A 301 -8.79 -8.25 37.38
CA THR A 301 -8.01 -7.85 38.56
C THR A 301 -8.63 -6.58 39.14
N ALA A 302 -9.41 -6.72 40.21
CA ALA A 302 -9.80 -5.57 41.02
C ALA A 302 -8.61 -5.18 41.91
N LYS A 303 -8.22 -3.90 41.86
CA LYS A 303 -7.39 -3.29 42.88
C LYS A 303 -8.18 -2.17 43.53
N ALA A 304 -8.43 -2.29 44.81
CA ALA A 304 -8.89 -1.18 45.62
C ALA A 304 -7.65 -0.49 46.21
N THR A 305 -7.46 0.77 45.89
CA THR A 305 -6.40 1.64 46.44
C THR A 305 -6.98 2.64 47.41
#